data_AF-A0A8X6KW39-F1
#
_entry.id   AF-A0A8X6KW39-F1
#
_cell.length_a   1.000
_cell.length_b   1.000
_cell.length_c   1.000
_cell.angle_alpha   90.00
_cell.angle_beta   90.00
_cell.angle_gamma   90.00
#
_symmetry.space_group_name_H-M   'P 1'
#
loop_
_entity.id
_entity.type
_entity.pdbx_description
1 polymer ?
#
loop_
_entity_poly.entity_id
_entity_poly.type
_entity_poly.pdbx_seq_one_letter_code
_entity_poly.pdbx_strand_id
1 'polypeptide(L)'
;MEVKTTRGYLGTGITYCLRFFFRRNIKDVSSTELASYVNAFLVTCINPRKFYGLDLVSELRKRADVQNYTNPSVMLALCNAGEKITEKDVRNIIEAFEEAHKEIWTDTKALAVLALACAAKQPYEPLDPTTITELSMELKNRQYRNGTVENLKTTALVMQALFASESEADENNFDEEKALKQILLGQKEDGSFGNLINTYYVLPVLSYKSLVNISSSHCDTVEIDEKEALLDLMNQRGPKHSVQFSLWIGNNKTVERTMTLNVPVNSSFYRVMEFAADIDNKFRFEYNMRNGKPYIYSISEIQDDPENVMFWFLFTYDSEGALKSIKKSPADVKPTDKQHFVFWYKCGSWTQ
;
A
#
# COMPACT_ATOMS: atom_id res chain seq x y z
N MET A 1 -0.41 21.62 27.40
CA MET A 1 -0.99 20.31 27.79
C MET A 1 -0.31 19.25 26.97
N GLU A 2 0.46 18.37 27.60
CA GLU A 2 1.10 17.24 26.91
C GLU A 2 0.04 16.21 26.51
N VAL A 3 -0.14 16.01 25.21
CA VAL A 3 -0.88 14.88 24.68
C VAL A 3 -0.01 13.65 24.91
N LYS A 4 -0.42 12.79 25.85
CA LYS A 4 0.23 11.50 26.12
C LYS A 4 0.26 10.69 24.81
N THR A 5 1.45 10.49 24.27
CA THR A 5 1.70 9.75 23.04
C THR A 5 1.42 8.27 23.26
N THR A 6 0.37 7.76 22.61
CA THR A 6 -0.03 6.35 22.60
C THR A 6 0.87 5.52 21.66
N ARG A 7 2.15 5.41 21.99
CA ARG A 7 3.11 4.58 21.21
C ARG A 7 2.77 3.08 21.23
N GLY A 8 1.96 2.62 22.18
CA GLY A 8 1.59 1.21 22.35
C GLY A 8 0.36 0.71 21.57
N TYR A 9 -0.48 1.60 21.01
CA TYR A 9 -1.75 1.21 20.36
C TYR A 9 -1.67 1.11 18.83
N LEU A 10 -0.62 1.64 18.20
CA LEU A 10 -0.46 1.59 16.74
C LEU A 10 -0.22 0.16 16.22
N GLY A 11 0.59 -0.65 16.93
CA GLY A 11 0.97 -2.00 16.46
C GLY A 11 -0.20 -2.99 16.35
N THR A 12 -1.19 -2.89 17.24
CA THR A 12 -2.38 -3.75 17.18
C THR A 12 -3.33 -3.32 16.06
N GLY A 13 -3.57 -2.02 15.90
CA GLY A 13 -4.42 -1.47 14.82
C GLY A 13 -3.89 -1.77 13.41
N ILE A 14 -2.58 -1.64 13.19
CA ILE A 14 -1.91 -1.98 11.92
C ILE A 14 -2.12 -3.47 11.59
N THR A 15 -1.93 -4.35 12.58
CA THR A 15 -2.13 -5.80 12.41
C THR A 15 -3.58 -6.13 12.02
N TYR A 16 -4.58 -5.42 12.57
CA TYR A 16 -5.99 -5.60 12.21
C TYR A 16 -6.32 -5.10 10.80
N CYS A 17 -5.81 -3.93 10.39
CA CYS A 17 -5.98 -3.42 9.02
C CYS A 17 -5.35 -4.35 7.99
N LEU A 18 -4.12 -4.81 8.23
CA LEU A 18 -3.43 -5.77 7.37
C LEU A 18 -4.24 -7.08 7.25
N ARG A 19 -4.70 -7.63 8.38
CA ARG A 19 -5.57 -8.83 8.41
C ARG A 19 -6.87 -8.66 7.63
N PHE A 20 -7.49 -7.48 7.72
CA PHE A 20 -8.75 -7.19 7.02
C PHE A 20 -8.52 -7.08 5.52
N PHE A 21 -7.47 -6.37 5.08
CA PHE A 21 -7.09 -6.28 3.67
C PHE A 21 -6.78 -7.66 3.07
N PHE A 22 -5.99 -8.49 3.77
CA PHE A 22 -5.60 -9.82 3.29
C PHE A 22 -6.74 -10.82 3.15
N ARG A 23 -7.87 -10.62 3.85
CA ARG A 23 -9.04 -11.49 3.72
C ARG A 23 -9.89 -11.19 2.50
N ARG A 24 -9.69 -10.03 1.85
CA ARG A 24 -10.50 -9.60 0.72
C ARG A 24 -9.67 -9.67 -0.56
N ASN A 25 -10.32 -10.03 -1.67
CA ASN A 25 -9.67 -9.89 -2.96
C ASN A 25 -9.47 -8.40 -3.22
N ILE A 26 -8.33 -7.99 -3.78
CA ILE A 26 -8.08 -6.57 -4.10
C ILE A 26 -9.16 -6.00 -5.04
N LYS A 27 -9.80 -6.86 -5.85
CA LYS A 27 -10.94 -6.50 -6.71
C LYS A 27 -12.21 -6.12 -5.93
N ASP A 28 -12.36 -6.58 -4.69
CA ASP A 28 -13.52 -6.34 -3.84
C ASP A 28 -13.37 -5.07 -2.99
N VAL A 29 -12.15 -4.49 -2.96
CA VAL A 29 -11.82 -3.25 -2.26
C VAL A 29 -12.15 -2.07 -3.16
N SER A 30 -12.93 -1.10 -2.68
CA SER A 30 -13.25 0.11 -3.46
C SER A 30 -12.03 1.03 -3.63
N SER A 31 -12.05 1.94 -4.61
CA SER A 31 -10.93 2.88 -4.81
C SER A 31 -10.69 3.79 -3.59
N THR A 32 -11.75 4.24 -2.91
CA THR A 32 -11.64 5.08 -1.71
C THR A 32 -11.13 4.32 -0.50
N GLU A 33 -11.50 3.05 -0.36
CA GLU A 33 -10.95 2.16 0.66
C GLU A 33 -9.47 1.86 0.39
N LEU A 34 -9.11 1.59 -0.87
CA LEU A 34 -7.71 1.40 -1.28
C LEU A 34 -6.86 2.66 -1.04
N ALA A 35 -7.39 3.85 -1.33
CA ALA A 35 -6.76 5.13 -1.00
C ALA A 35 -6.51 5.28 0.51
N SER A 36 -7.46 4.84 1.34
CA SER A 36 -7.31 4.85 2.79
C SER A 36 -6.20 3.91 3.26
N TYR A 37 -6.05 2.73 2.64
CA TYR A 37 -4.92 1.83 2.93
C TYR A 37 -3.57 2.42 2.51
N VAL A 38 -3.50 3.06 1.35
CA VAL A 38 -2.26 3.74 0.90
C VAL A 38 -1.83 4.80 1.93
N ASN A 39 -2.74 5.69 2.33
CA ASN A 39 -2.45 6.70 3.34
C ASN A 39 -2.06 6.06 4.69
N ALA A 40 -2.77 5.02 5.13
CA ALA A 40 -2.44 4.32 6.38
C ALA A 40 -1.04 3.70 6.33
N PHE A 41 -0.63 3.11 5.20
CA PHE A 41 0.69 2.50 5.03
C PHE A 41 1.81 3.53 5.03
N LEU A 42 1.61 4.68 4.39
CA LEU A 42 2.56 5.81 4.46
C LEU A 42 2.82 6.24 5.91
N VAL A 43 1.76 6.45 6.70
CA VAL A 43 1.88 6.86 8.12
C VAL A 43 2.52 5.77 8.99
N THR A 44 2.30 4.50 8.65
CA THR A 44 2.75 3.35 9.45
C THR A 44 4.07 2.76 8.97
N CYS A 45 4.77 3.47 8.08
CA CYS A 45 6.09 3.09 7.55
C CYS A 45 6.10 1.75 6.79
N ILE A 46 4.97 1.38 6.20
CA ILE A 46 4.84 0.26 5.28
C ILE A 46 4.89 0.81 3.86
N ASN A 47 5.77 0.30 3.00
CA ASN A 47 5.85 0.78 1.61
C ASN A 47 4.65 0.25 0.78
N PRO A 48 3.70 1.11 0.35
CA PRO A 48 2.51 0.68 -0.38
C PRO A 48 2.80 0.21 -1.82
N ARG A 49 3.96 0.56 -2.38
CA ARG A 49 4.40 0.10 -3.72
C ARG A 49 5.04 -1.27 -3.70
N LYS A 50 5.57 -1.68 -2.54
CA LYS A 50 6.20 -2.99 -2.32
C LYS A 50 5.42 -3.81 -1.30
N PHE A 51 4.10 -3.64 -1.28
CA PHE A 51 3.23 -4.37 -0.37
C PHE A 51 3.06 -5.81 -0.87
N TYR A 52 3.93 -6.72 -0.43
CA TYR A 52 3.81 -8.17 -0.68
C TYR A 52 3.80 -8.53 -2.17
N GLY A 53 4.60 -7.82 -2.97
CA GLY A 53 4.62 -7.98 -4.43
C GLY A 53 3.41 -7.35 -5.14
N LEU A 54 2.56 -6.62 -4.42
CA LEU A 54 1.53 -5.76 -4.99
C LEU A 54 1.98 -4.30 -4.87
N ASP A 55 1.86 -3.57 -5.97
CA ASP A 55 1.96 -2.12 -5.97
C ASP A 55 0.54 -1.54 -5.84
N LEU A 56 0.16 -1.20 -4.61
CA LEU A 56 -1.17 -0.65 -4.31
C LEU A 56 -1.35 0.75 -4.88
N VAL A 57 -0.27 1.51 -5.03
CA VAL A 57 -0.31 2.86 -5.60
C VAL A 57 -0.58 2.77 -7.09
N SER A 58 0.11 1.87 -7.79
CA SER A 58 -0.12 1.61 -9.21
C SER A 58 -1.50 1.02 -9.49
N GLU A 59 -1.99 0.11 -8.64
CA GLU A 59 -3.37 -0.40 -8.74
C GLU A 59 -4.41 0.71 -8.52
N LEU A 60 -4.19 1.60 -7.56
CA LEU A 60 -5.05 2.76 -7.33
C LEU A 60 -5.02 3.74 -8.51
N ARG A 61 -3.83 4.03 -9.06
CA ARG A 61 -3.64 4.89 -10.23
C ARG A 61 -4.39 4.35 -11.44
N LYS A 62 -4.23 3.05 -11.73
CA LYS A 62 -4.94 2.37 -12.81
C LYS A 62 -6.46 2.50 -12.69
N ARG A 63 -7.01 2.45 -11.48
CA ARG A 63 -8.45 2.63 -11.25
C ARG A 63 -8.89 4.07 -11.47
N ALA A 64 -8.09 5.03 -11.01
CA ALA A 64 -8.35 6.45 -11.23
C ALA A 64 -8.33 6.82 -12.73
N ASP A 65 -7.43 6.23 -13.51
CA ASP A 65 -7.31 6.50 -14.95
C ASP A 65 -8.51 6.05 -15.79
N VAL A 66 -9.20 4.99 -15.34
CA VAL A 66 -10.33 4.38 -16.06
C VAL A 66 -11.68 5.00 -15.66
N GLN A 67 -11.77 5.62 -14.50
CA GLN A 67 -13.02 6.19 -14.01
C GLN A 67 -13.27 7.58 -14.62
N ASN A 68 -14.52 7.85 -15.01
CA ASN A 68 -14.94 9.18 -15.46
C ASN A 68 -14.94 10.18 -14.31
N TYR A 69 -15.41 9.76 -13.14
CA TYR A 69 -15.37 10.53 -11.90
C TYR A 69 -14.44 9.85 -10.91
N THR A 70 -13.45 10.58 -10.40
CA THR A 70 -12.59 10.08 -9.33
C THR A 70 -12.85 10.90 -8.07
N ASN A 71 -13.18 10.20 -6.97
CA ASN A 71 -13.35 10.86 -5.68
C ASN A 71 -12.04 11.59 -5.28
N PRO A 72 -12.08 12.86 -4.85
CA PRO A 72 -10.85 13.62 -4.53
C PRO A 72 -9.93 12.97 -3.49
N SER A 73 -10.47 12.16 -2.57
CA SER A 73 -9.66 11.40 -1.60
C SER A 73 -8.69 10.41 -2.26
N VAL A 74 -9.04 9.86 -3.43
CA VAL A 74 -8.17 8.98 -4.22
C VAL A 74 -6.99 9.77 -4.77
N MET A 75 -7.25 10.94 -5.35
CA MET A 75 -6.19 11.79 -5.91
C MET A 75 -5.27 12.32 -4.80
N LEU A 76 -5.83 12.68 -3.65
CA LEU A 76 -5.05 13.06 -2.47
C LEU A 76 -4.12 11.91 -2.02
N ALA A 77 -4.61 10.68 -1.94
CA ALA A 77 -3.79 9.52 -1.54
C ALA A 77 -2.69 9.20 -2.56
N LEU A 78 -2.98 9.33 -3.87
CA LEU A 78 -1.97 9.19 -4.92
C LEU A 78 -0.87 10.25 -4.79
N CYS A 79 -1.26 11.50 -4.59
CA CYS A 79 -0.33 12.61 -4.41
C CYS A 79 0.56 12.42 -3.17
N ASN A 80 -0.04 12.05 -2.03
CA ASN A 80 0.67 11.74 -0.79
C ASN A 80 1.68 10.59 -0.96
N ALA A 81 1.38 9.61 -1.83
CA ALA A 81 2.28 8.50 -2.17
C ALA A 81 3.36 8.87 -3.20
N GLY A 82 3.48 10.15 -3.56
CA GLY A 82 4.42 10.66 -4.55
C GLY A 82 4.10 10.23 -5.98
N GLU A 83 2.89 9.75 -6.27
CA GLU A 83 2.45 9.48 -7.63
C GLU A 83 2.21 10.81 -8.36
N LYS A 84 2.63 10.89 -9.62
CA LYS A 84 2.47 12.12 -10.43
C LYS A 84 0.98 12.44 -10.62
N ILE A 85 0.59 13.66 -10.26
CA ILE A 85 -0.72 14.23 -10.57
C ILE A 85 -0.61 14.96 -11.91
N THR A 86 -1.46 14.59 -12.87
CA THR A 86 -1.45 15.13 -14.23
C THR A 86 -2.43 16.30 -14.36
N GLU A 87 -2.31 17.10 -15.42
CA GLU A 87 -3.29 18.15 -15.74
C GLU A 87 -4.72 17.60 -15.92
N LYS A 88 -4.85 16.36 -16.42
CA LYS A 88 -6.15 15.68 -16.52
C LYS A 88 -6.73 15.44 -15.12
N ASP A 89 -5.90 14.99 -14.18
CA ASP A 89 -6.33 14.76 -12.80
C ASP A 89 -6.74 16.07 -12.14
N VAL A 90 -5.98 17.16 -12.35
CA VAL A 90 -6.31 18.49 -11.86
C VAL A 90 -7.68 18.94 -12.36
N ARG A 91 -7.94 18.84 -13.67
CA ARG A 91 -9.27 19.17 -14.24
C ARG A 91 -10.38 18.32 -13.61
N ASN A 92 -10.17 17.01 -13.48
CA ASN A 92 -11.15 16.11 -12.87
C ASN A 92 -11.42 16.48 -11.39
N ILE A 93 -10.42 16.96 -10.64
CA ILE A 93 -10.60 17.40 -9.25
C ILE A 93 -11.41 18.70 -9.20
N ILE A 94 -11.14 19.65 -10.12
CA ILE A 94 -11.91 20.91 -10.22
C ILE A 94 -13.36 20.60 -10.61
N GLU A 95 -13.59 19.75 -11.61
CA GLU A 95 -14.92 19.29 -12.00
C GLU A 95 -15.65 18.64 -10.80
N ALA A 96 -14.97 17.78 -10.04
CA ALA A 96 -15.54 17.17 -8.83
C ALA A 96 -15.89 18.20 -7.73
N PHE A 97 -15.19 19.33 -7.68
CA PHE A 97 -15.49 20.45 -6.79
C PHE A 97 -16.70 21.26 -7.29
N GLU A 98 -16.79 21.50 -8.60
CA GLU A 98 -17.86 22.30 -9.22
C GLU A 98 -19.18 21.54 -9.25
N GLU A 99 -19.18 20.28 -9.69
CA GLU A 99 -20.37 19.41 -9.78
C GLU A 99 -21.02 19.12 -8.42
N ALA A 100 -20.34 19.46 -7.33
CA ALA A 100 -20.82 19.39 -5.97
C ALA A 100 -21.89 20.46 -5.65
N HIS A 101 -22.94 20.53 -6.46
CA HIS A 101 -24.01 21.53 -6.40
C HIS A 101 -25.04 21.31 -5.26
N LYS A 102 -24.94 20.25 -4.45
CA LYS A 102 -25.82 20.01 -3.30
C LYS A 102 -25.22 20.53 -2.00
N GLU A 103 -26.07 21.05 -1.13
CA GLU A 103 -25.81 21.54 0.24
C GLU A 103 -25.06 20.57 1.19
N ILE A 104 -24.73 19.35 0.76
CA ILE A 104 -24.18 18.25 1.59
C ILE A 104 -22.73 17.90 1.19
N TRP A 105 -22.14 18.58 0.20
CA TRP A 105 -20.87 18.16 -0.44
C TRP A 105 -19.66 19.03 -0.05
N THR A 106 -19.76 19.87 0.98
CA THR A 106 -18.63 20.68 1.45
C THR A 106 -17.43 19.82 1.85
N ASP A 107 -17.66 18.60 2.34
CA ASP A 107 -16.60 17.62 2.58
C ASP A 107 -15.83 17.27 1.29
N THR A 108 -16.54 17.04 0.19
CA THR A 108 -15.95 16.73 -1.13
C THR A 108 -15.17 17.93 -1.65
N LYS A 109 -15.72 19.14 -1.51
CA LYS A 109 -15.03 20.39 -1.87
C LYS A 109 -13.74 20.58 -1.08
N ALA A 110 -13.78 20.34 0.24
CA ALA A 110 -12.60 20.39 1.09
C ALA A 110 -11.54 19.33 0.69
N LEU A 111 -11.97 18.09 0.38
CA LEU A 111 -11.06 17.05 -0.12
C LEU A 111 -10.46 17.40 -1.48
N ALA A 112 -11.20 18.07 -2.36
CA ALA A 112 -10.69 18.57 -3.63
C ALA A 112 -9.63 19.66 -3.44
N VAL A 113 -9.88 20.65 -2.57
CA VAL A 113 -8.87 21.66 -2.22
C VAL A 113 -7.62 21.02 -1.60
N LEU A 114 -7.77 20.04 -0.72
CA LEU A 114 -6.63 19.27 -0.19
C LEU A 114 -5.83 18.56 -1.30
N ALA A 115 -6.50 17.89 -2.24
CA ALA A 115 -5.85 17.21 -3.35
C ALA A 115 -5.10 18.20 -4.28
N LEU A 116 -5.71 19.34 -4.59
CA LEU A 116 -5.10 20.40 -5.39
C LEU A 116 -3.90 21.04 -4.68
N ALA A 117 -4.03 21.31 -3.37
CA ALA A 117 -2.93 21.82 -2.55
C ALA A 117 -1.75 20.83 -2.47
N CYS A 118 -2.02 19.53 -2.49
CA CYS A 118 -0.96 18.52 -2.63
C CYS A 118 -0.32 18.57 -4.03
N ALA A 119 -1.12 18.62 -5.09
CA ALA A 119 -0.63 18.67 -6.47
C ALA A 119 0.25 19.90 -6.74
N ALA A 120 -0.11 21.05 -6.19
CA ALA A 120 0.67 22.29 -6.29
C ALA A 120 2.04 22.21 -5.58
N LYS A 121 2.24 21.26 -4.66
CA LYS A 121 3.55 21.01 -4.00
C LYS A 121 4.43 20.04 -4.80
N GLN A 122 3.92 19.43 -5.87
CA GLN A 122 4.74 18.55 -6.72
C GLN A 122 5.68 19.39 -7.61
N PRO A 123 6.89 18.92 -7.90
CA PRO A 123 7.92 19.70 -8.62
C PRO A 123 7.56 20.08 -10.06
N TYR A 124 6.47 19.54 -10.61
CA TYR A 124 6.00 19.79 -11.97
C TYR A 124 4.84 20.80 -12.01
N GLU A 125 4.39 21.32 -10.86
CA GLU A 125 3.36 22.37 -10.68
C GLU A 125 2.29 22.43 -11.79
N PRO A 126 1.41 21.42 -11.92
CA PRO A 126 0.43 21.38 -13.00
C PRO A 126 -0.75 22.37 -12.83
N LEU A 127 -0.70 23.25 -11.83
CA LEU A 127 -1.83 24.06 -11.36
C LEU A 127 -1.40 25.48 -11.02
N ASP A 128 -2.18 26.46 -11.46
CA ASP A 128 -2.05 27.86 -11.06
C ASP A 128 -2.45 28.04 -9.58
N PRO A 129 -1.59 28.61 -8.72
CA PRO A 129 -1.92 28.91 -7.34
C PRO A 129 -3.20 29.75 -7.16
N THR A 130 -3.55 30.61 -8.13
CA THR A 130 -4.76 31.45 -8.06
C THR A 130 -6.04 30.61 -8.00
N THR A 131 -6.07 29.47 -8.70
CA THR A 131 -7.22 28.55 -8.71
C THR A 131 -7.48 28.00 -7.31
N ILE A 132 -6.45 27.63 -6.56
CA ILE A 132 -6.60 27.13 -5.19
C ILE A 132 -7.19 28.22 -4.29
N THR A 133 -6.74 29.46 -4.44
CA THR A 133 -7.25 30.61 -3.67
C THR A 133 -8.74 30.84 -3.93
N GLU A 134 -9.19 30.78 -5.18
CA GLU A 134 -10.61 30.93 -5.54
C GLU A 134 -11.49 29.83 -4.93
N LEU A 135 -11.07 28.57 -5.04
CA LEU A 135 -11.81 27.44 -4.47
C LEU A 135 -11.81 27.46 -2.94
N SER A 136 -10.71 27.92 -2.32
CA SER A 136 -10.62 28.10 -0.87
C SER A 136 -11.55 29.21 -0.39
N MET A 137 -11.69 30.32 -1.14
CA MET A 137 -12.66 31.37 -0.83
C MET A 137 -14.11 30.86 -0.81
N GLU A 138 -14.48 29.92 -1.69
CA GLU A 138 -15.83 29.32 -1.61
C GLU A 138 -16.03 28.54 -0.30
N LEU A 139 -15.01 27.84 0.20
CA LEU A 139 -15.08 27.15 1.49
C LEU A 139 -15.22 28.14 2.64
N LYS A 140 -14.46 29.24 2.62
CA LYS A 140 -14.52 30.30 3.65
C LYS A 140 -15.92 30.89 3.77
N ASN A 141 -16.56 31.17 2.64
CA ASN A 141 -17.91 31.74 2.56
C ASN A 141 -19.01 30.82 3.13
N ARG A 142 -18.70 29.55 3.45
CA ARG A 142 -19.63 28.61 4.09
C ARG A 142 -19.58 28.63 5.63
N GLN A 143 -18.71 29.45 6.23
CA GLN A 143 -18.66 29.56 7.69
C GLN A 143 -19.94 30.20 8.25
N TYR A 144 -20.58 29.52 9.19
CA TYR A 144 -21.70 30.08 9.94
C TYR A 144 -21.22 31.09 10.98
N ARG A 145 -22.15 31.94 11.44
CA ARG A 145 -21.87 32.94 12.48
C ARG A 145 -21.32 32.35 13.79
N ASN A 146 -21.58 31.08 14.08
CA ASN A 146 -21.05 30.40 15.27
C ASN A 146 -19.61 29.88 15.08
N GLY A 147 -19.02 30.02 13.89
CA GLY A 147 -17.67 29.58 13.53
C GLY A 147 -17.57 28.21 12.88
N THR A 148 -18.65 27.42 12.87
CA THR A 148 -18.65 26.09 12.25
C THR A 148 -18.98 26.16 10.76
N VAL A 149 -18.56 25.14 10.00
CA VAL A 149 -19.07 24.85 8.66
C VAL A 149 -19.88 23.56 8.73
N GLU A 150 -21.19 23.66 8.54
CA GLU A 150 -22.16 22.55 8.64
C GLU A 150 -22.08 21.79 9.98
N ASN A 151 -21.20 20.79 10.07
CA ASN A 151 -21.02 19.92 11.21
C ASN A 151 -19.54 19.83 11.63
N LEU A 152 -19.25 19.16 12.75
CA LEU A 152 -17.91 19.06 13.33
C LEU A 152 -16.86 18.50 12.35
N LYS A 153 -17.21 17.43 11.64
CA LYS A 153 -16.32 16.78 10.66
C LYS A 153 -16.03 17.72 9.49
N THR A 154 -17.06 18.36 8.96
CA THR A 154 -16.95 19.29 7.83
C THR A 154 -16.16 20.54 8.22
N THR A 155 -16.39 21.08 9.41
CA THR A 155 -15.59 22.18 9.97
C THR A 155 -14.10 21.81 10.03
N ALA A 156 -13.79 20.62 10.54
CA ALA A 156 -12.41 20.14 10.62
C ALA A 156 -11.78 19.95 9.22
N LEU A 157 -12.52 19.37 8.27
CA LEU A 157 -12.07 19.21 6.89
C LEU A 157 -11.79 20.54 6.18
N VAL A 158 -12.66 21.55 6.37
CA VAL A 158 -12.43 22.89 5.81
C VAL A 158 -11.19 23.53 6.43
N MET A 159 -11.02 23.48 7.75
CA MET A 159 -9.80 23.98 8.40
C MET A 159 -8.54 23.30 7.84
N GLN A 160 -8.57 21.98 7.67
CA GLN A 160 -7.45 21.27 7.04
C GLN A 160 -7.16 21.72 5.62
N ALA A 161 -8.21 21.98 4.82
CA ALA A 161 -8.06 22.46 3.45
C ALA A 161 -7.39 23.83 3.44
N LEU A 162 -7.85 24.77 4.27
CA LEU A 162 -7.30 26.12 4.40
C LEU A 162 -5.83 26.08 4.86
N PHE A 163 -5.50 25.27 5.87
CA PHE A 163 -4.11 25.07 6.32
C PHE A 163 -3.19 24.51 5.22
N ALA A 164 -3.75 23.79 4.25
CA ALA A 164 -2.96 23.20 3.17
C ALA A 164 -2.78 24.15 1.98
N SER A 165 -3.78 24.99 1.70
CA SER A 165 -3.82 25.89 0.55
C SER A 165 -3.22 27.27 0.80
N GLU A 166 -3.23 27.76 2.04
CA GLU A 166 -2.88 29.15 2.34
C GLU A 166 -1.51 29.27 3.02
N SER A 167 -0.78 30.34 2.67
CA SER A 167 0.51 30.66 3.27
C SER A 167 0.41 31.47 4.55
N GLU A 168 -0.69 32.21 4.73
CA GLU A 168 -0.97 33.09 5.87
C GLU A 168 -2.45 32.98 6.27
N ALA A 169 -2.75 33.23 7.54
CA ALA A 169 -4.12 33.20 8.04
C ALA A 169 -4.90 34.40 7.52
N ASP A 170 -6.03 34.15 6.85
CA ASP A 170 -6.92 35.18 6.34
C ASP A 170 -8.07 35.44 7.34
N GLU A 171 -7.72 36.16 8.41
CA GLU A 171 -8.63 36.47 9.53
C GLU A 171 -9.88 37.26 9.10
N ASN A 172 -9.85 37.92 7.94
CA ASN A 172 -10.97 38.73 7.46
C ASN A 172 -12.11 37.90 6.86
N ASN A 173 -11.79 36.72 6.31
CA ASN A 173 -12.74 35.91 5.56
C ASN A 173 -13.11 34.60 6.26
N PHE A 174 -12.31 34.14 7.23
CA PHE A 174 -12.62 32.95 8.03
C PHE A 174 -12.11 33.07 9.47
N ASP A 175 -13.02 32.94 10.43
CA ASP A 175 -12.71 33.01 11.86
C ASP A 175 -12.19 31.64 12.35
N GLU A 176 -10.89 31.39 12.14
CA GLU A 176 -10.23 30.14 12.51
C GLU A 176 -10.28 29.86 14.03
N GLU A 177 -10.13 30.91 14.85
CA GLU A 177 -10.15 30.78 16.30
C GLU A 177 -11.52 30.28 16.77
N LYS A 178 -12.60 30.84 16.22
CA LYS A 178 -13.96 30.42 16.54
C LYS A 178 -14.25 29.01 16.03
N ALA A 179 -13.77 28.65 14.84
CA ALA A 179 -13.89 27.29 14.32
C ALA A 179 -13.18 26.28 15.24
N LEU A 180 -11.93 26.55 15.63
CA LEU A 180 -11.14 25.73 16.53
C LEU A 180 -11.80 25.61 17.91
N LYS A 181 -12.34 26.70 18.44
CA LYS A 181 -13.08 26.70 19.70
C LYS A 181 -14.31 25.79 19.64
N GLN A 182 -15.07 25.83 18.55
CA GLN A 182 -16.22 24.93 18.36
C GLN A 182 -15.78 23.47 18.24
N ILE A 183 -14.65 23.20 17.58
CA ILE A 183 -14.08 21.84 17.54
C ILE A 183 -13.76 21.35 18.96
N LEU A 184 -13.04 22.15 19.76
CA LEU A 184 -12.67 21.80 21.13
C LEU A 184 -13.88 21.58 22.04
N LEU A 185 -14.95 22.37 21.89
CA LEU A 185 -16.22 22.17 22.61
C LEU A 185 -16.91 20.84 22.22
N GLY A 186 -16.59 20.28 21.06
CA GLY A 186 -17.10 18.98 20.60
C GLY A 186 -16.43 17.77 21.28
N GLN A 187 -15.35 17.97 22.04
CA GLN A 187 -14.62 16.88 22.69
C GLN A 187 -15.44 16.27 23.84
N LYS A 188 -15.49 14.95 23.90
CA LYS A 188 -16.14 14.16 24.95
C LYS A 188 -15.17 13.89 26.09
N GLU A 189 -15.71 13.44 27.23
CA GLU A 189 -14.91 13.14 28.43
C GLU A 189 -13.84 12.05 28.20
N ASP A 190 -14.09 11.13 27.27
CA ASP A 190 -13.13 10.10 26.86
C ASP A 190 -12.04 10.61 25.90
N GLY A 191 -12.05 11.91 25.57
CA GLY A 191 -11.14 12.57 24.65
C GLY A 191 -11.51 12.43 23.17
N SER A 192 -12.54 11.64 22.83
CA SER A 192 -13.03 11.47 21.46
C SER A 192 -13.88 12.67 21.01
N PHE A 193 -14.16 12.76 19.71
CA PHE A 193 -15.09 13.74 19.15
C PHE A 193 -16.45 13.10 18.80
N GLY A 194 -16.89 12.18 19.65
CA GLY A 194 -18.19 11.49 19.59
C GLY A 194 -18.22 10.23 18.73
N ASN A 195 -17.46 10.18 17.63
CA ASN A 195 -17.28 8.95 16.85
C ASN A 195 -15.91 8.92 16.17
N LEU A 196 -15.55 7.75 15.60
CA LEU A 196 -14.26 7.53 14.94
C LEU A 196 -14.02 8.49 13.78
N ILE A 197 -15.04 8.76 12.96
CA ILE A 197 -14.90 9.60 11.76
C ILE A 197 -14.62 11.05 12.15
N ASN A 198 -15.38 11.61 13.10
CA ASN A 198 -15.13 12.95 13.62
C ASN A 198 -13.74 13.05 14.24
N THR A 199 -13.36 12.06 15.05
CA THR A 199 -12.05 12.03 15.70
C THR A 199 -10.92 11.99 14.65
N TYR A 200 -11.06 11.16 13.62
CA TYR A 200 -10.10 11.06 12.51
C TYR A 200 -9.85 12.41 11.82
N TYR A 201 -10.91 13.16 11.50
CA TYR A 201 -10.77 14.46 10.82
C TYR A 201 -10.41 15.61 11.76
N VAL A 202 -10.70 15.53 13.05
CA VAL A 202 -10.35 16.58 14.01
C VAL A 202 -8.87 16.52 14.43
N LEU A 203 -8.31 15.33 14.62
CA LEU A 203 -6.95 15.17 15.17
C LEU A 203 -5.87 15.96 14.40
N PRO A 204 -5.83 15.98 13.05
CA PRO A 204 -4.86 16.80 12.32
C PRO A 204 -4.98 18.29 12.63
N VAL A 205 -6.21 18.81 12.72
CA VAL A 205 -6.49 20.23 13.00
C VAL A 205 -5.88 20.66 14.33
N LEU A 206 -5.98 19.82 15.37
CA LEU A 206 -5.43 20.12 16.69
C LEU A 206 -3.90 20.25 16.70
N SER A 207 -3.23 19.74 15.67
CA SER A 207 -1.79 19.85 15.48
C SER A 207 -1.41 20.84 14.36
N TYR A 208 -2.37 21.63 13.86
CA TYR A 208 -2.20 22.49 12.69
C TYR A 208 -1.64 21.72 11.48
N LYS A 209 -2.17 20.51 11.26
CA LYS A 209 -1.84 19.62 10.14
C LYS A 209 -3.07 19.32 9.32
N SER A 210 -2.84 18.83 8.12
CA SER A 210 -3.87 18.35 7.20
C SER A 210 -3.54 16.96 6.67
N LEU A 211 -4.50 16.33 5.99
CA LEU A 211 -4.29 15.08 5.28
C LEU A 211 -3.23 15.17 4.16
N VAL A 212 -2.85 16.37 3.70
CA VAL A 212 -1.75 16.59 2.75
C VAL A 212 -0.37 16.32 3.39
N ASN A 213 -0.29 16.35 4.73
CA ASN A 213 0.96 16.06 5.42
C ASN A 213 1.24 14.55 5.57
N ILE A 214 0.33 13.68 5.12
CA ILE A 214 0.55 12.24 5.12
C ILE A 214 1.68 11.92 4.14
N SER A 215 2.79 11.41 4.64
CA SER A 215 3.93 10.96 3.85
C SER A 215 4.68 9.90 4.65
N SER A 216 5.69 9.27 4.05
CA SER A 216 6.64 8.39 4.75
C SER A 216 7.90 9.14 5.21
N SER A 217 7.90 10.48 5.22
CA SER A 217 9.10 11.28 5.54
C SER A 217 9.49 11.23 7.02
N HIS A 218 8.54 10.92 7.91
CA HIS A 218 8.79 10.69 9.34
C HIS A 218 9.32 9.29 9.62
N CYS A 219 9.29 8.40 8.62
CA CYS A 219 9.87 7.08 8.74
C CYS A 219 11.37 7.22 8.59
N ASP A 220 12.11 6.72 9.57
CA ASP A 220 13.53 6.52 9.40
C ASP A 220 13.72 5.67 8.14
N THR A 221 14.61 6.10 7.25
CA THR A 221 15.06 5.28 6.12
C THR A 221 15.91 4.15 6.68
N VAL A 222 15.25 3.21 7.36
CA VAL A 222 15.82 1.89 7.57
C VAL A 222 15.80 1.27 6.19
N GLU A 223 16.98 1.11 5.60
CA GLU A 223 17.14 0.12 4.54
C GLU A 223 16.67 -1.19 5.14
N ILE A 224 15.41 -1.55 4.84
CA ILE A 224 14.85 -2.80 5.33
C ILE A 224 15.71 -3.88 4.69
N ASP A 225 16.53 -4.53 5.50
CA ASP A 225 17.27 -5.72 5.11
C ASP A 225 16.25 -6.67 4.49
N GLU A 226 16.49 -7.13 3.25
CA GLU A 226 15.57 -8.02 2.55
C GLU A 226 15.23 -9.24 3.40
N LYS A 227 16.13 -9.62 4.32
CA LYS A 227 15.93 -10.65 5.34
C LYS A 227 14.89 -10.27 6.40
N GLU A 228 14.88 -9.03 6.88
CA GLU A 228 13.89 -8.55 7.86
C GLU A 228 12.50 -8.45 7.22
N ALA A 229 12.42 -7.99 5.96
CA ALA A 229 11.17 -7.99 5.20
C ALA A 229 10.60 -9.40 4.97
N LEU A 230 11.47 -10.39 4.71
CA LEU A 230 11.07 -11.79 4.54
C LEU A 230 10.63 -12.41 5.87
N LEU A 231 11.33 -12.09 6.97
CA LEU A 231 11.00 -12.58 8.31
C LEU A 231 9.66 -11.99 8.80
N ASP A 232 9.41 -10.71 8.53
CA ASP A 232 8.12 -10.07 8.78
C ASP A 232 7.01 -10.72 7.95
N LEU A 233 7.27 -11.02 6.67
CA LEU A 233 6.34 -11.72 5.79
C LEU A 233 5.87 -13.06 6.39
N MET A 234 6.78 -13.77 7.06
CA MET A 234 6.49 -15.04 7.71
C MET A 234 5.79 -14.89 9.06
N ASN A 235 6.13 -13.87 9.84
CA ASN A 235 5.56 -13.63 11.16
C ASN A 235 4.15 -13.02 11.10
N GLN A 236 3.73 -12.55 9.93
CA GLN A 236 2.41 -12.01 9.72
C GLN A 236 1.31 -13.06 9.94
N ARG A 237 0.28 -12.61 10.64
CA ARG A 237 -0.88 -13.42 10.98
C ARG A 237 -1.92 -13.33 9.86
N GLY A 238 -1.97 -14.31 8.97
CA GLY A 238 -2.96 -14.43 7.88
C GLY A 238 -3.13 -15.89 7.41
N PRO A 239 -4.02 -16.16 6.42
CA PRO A 239 -4.11 -17.48 5.79
C PRO A 239 -2.77 -17.86 5.17
N LYS A 240 -2.33 -19.11 5.37
CA LYS A 240 -1.07 -19.64 4.86
C LYS A 240 -1.32 -20.94 4.11
N HIS A 241 -0.56 -21.16 3.05
CA HIS A 241 -0.44 -22.44 2.39
C HIS A 241 0.76 -23.18 2.95
N SER A 242 0.59 -24.46 3.25
CA SER A 242 1.69 -25.37 3.56
C SER A 242 2.23 -25.92 2.26
N VAL A 243 3.48 -25.61 1.92
CA VAL A 243 4.12 -26.02 0.66
C VAL A 243 5.30 -26.91 0.98
N GLN A 244 5.39 -28.06 0.31
CA GLN A 244 6.57 -28.91 0.39
C GLN A 244 7.54 -28.53 -0.73
N PHE A 245 8.82 -28.37 -0.37
CA PHE A 245 9.90 -28.11 -1.30
C PHE A 245 11.01 -29.13 -1.09
N SER A 246 11.32 -29.88 -2.15
CA SER A 246 12.40 -30.86 -2.15
C SER A 246 13.52 -30.53 -3.15
N LEU A 247 14.75 -30.89 -2.76
CA LEU A 247 15.91 -30.96 -3.63
C LEU A 247 16.28 -32.41 -3.85
N TRP A 248 16.33 -32.83 -5.12
CA TRP A 248 16.80 -34.14 -5.53
C TRP A 248 18.08 -34.00 -6.36
N ILE A 249 19.10 -34.81 -6.07
CA ILE A 249 20.37 -34.79 -6.79
C ILE A 249 20.67 -36.18 -7.34
N GLY A 250 21.05 -36.23 -8.61
CA GLY A 250 21.40 -37.44 -9.32
C GLY A 250 20.20 -38.12 -9.99
N ASN A 251 20.48 -38.87 -11.06
CA ASN A 251 19.44 -39.53 -11.87
C ASN A 251 18.60 -40.54 -11.07
N ASN A 252 19.16 -41.12 -10.01
CA ASN A 252 18.48 -42.07 -9.13
C ASN A 252 18.04 -41.44 -7.79
N LYS A 253 17.97 -40.09 -7.71
CA LYS A 253 17.63 -39.35 -6.48
C LYS A 253 18.53 -39.72 -5.30
N THR A 254 19.83 -39.79 -5.56
CA THR A 254 20.85 -40.23 -4.60
C THR A 254 20.87 -39.36 -3.33
N VAL A 255 20.48 -38.10 -3.45
CA VAL A 255 20.25 -37.21 -2.31
C VAL A 255 18.86 -36.63 -2.42
N GLU A 256 18.09 -36.74 -1.34
CA GLU A 256 16.79 -36.09 -1.16
C GLU A 256 16.80 -35.24 0.11
N ARG A 257 16.40 -33.98 -0.05
CA ARG A 257 16.18 -33.04 1.03
C ARG A 257 14.78 -32.47 0.86
N THR A 258 13.98 -32.46 1.92
CA THR A 258 12.61 -31.96 1.86
C THR A 258 12.34 -31.06 3.04
N MET A 259 11.68 -29.94 2.78
CA MET A 259 11.24 -28.99 3.78
C MET A 259 9.77 -28.63 3.55
N THR A 260 9.04 -28.41 4.64
CA THR A 260 7.67 -27.91 4.59
C THR A 260 7.67 -26.47 5.08
N LEU A 261 7.14 -25.57 4.25
CA LEU A 261 7.14 -24.13 4.46
C LEU A 261 5.71 -23.61 4.53
N ASN A 262 5.40 -22.82 5.54
CA ASN A 262 4.11 -22.15 5.66
C ASN A 262 4.21 -20.73 5.11
N VAL A 263 3.68 -20.50 3.91
CA VAL A 263 3.83 -19.24 3.17
C VAL A 263 2.50 -18.53 2.98
N PRO A 264 2.48 -17.19 2.86
CA PRO A 264 1.26 -16.46 2.55
C PRO A 264 0.59 -16.94 1.26
N VAL A 265 -0.74 -16.94 1.24
CA VAL A 265 -1.51 -17.26 0.03
C VAL A 265 -1.12 -16.33 -1.11
N ASN A 266 -1.08 -16.84 -2.35
CA ASN A 266 -0.67 -16.15 -3.58
C ASN A 266 0.82 -15.80 -3.71
N SER A 267 1.68 -16.25 -2.78
CA SER A 267 3.14 -16.16 -2.93
C SER A 267 3.59 -16.89 -4.21
N SER A 268 4.64 -16.38 -4.87
CA SER A 268 5.27 -17.12 -5.97
C SER A 268 6.17 -18.23 -5.42
N PHE A 269 6.44 -19.26 -6.22
CA PHE A 269 7.36 -20.32 -5.84
C PHE A 269 8.79 -19.78 -5.66
N TYR A 270 9.18 -18.74 -6.41
CA TYR A 270 10.44 -18.03 -6.18
C TYR A 270 10.56 -17.50 -4.73
N ARG A 271 9.50 -16.89 -4.17
CA ARG A 271 9.48 -16.47 -2.76
C ARG A 271 9.61 -17.65 -1.79
N VAL A 272 9.03 -18.80 -2.13
CA VAL A 272 9.19 -20.04 -1.33
C VAL A 272 10.65 -20.48 -1.32
N MET A 273 11.36 -20.36 -2.45
CA MET A 273 12.79 -20.69 -2.52
C MET A 273 13.65 -19.75 -1.69
N GLU A 274 13.41 -18.43 -1.76
CA GLU A 274 14.13 -17.44 -0.93
C GLU A 274 13.97 -17.78 0.55
N PHE A 275 12.75 -18.12 0.96
CA PHE A 275 12.47 -18.52 2.32
C PHE A 275 13.17 -19.83 2.73
N ALA A 276 13.20 -20.83 1.84
CA ALA A 276 13.91 -22.07 2.10
C ALA A 276 15.42 -21.84 2.30
N ALA A 277 16.01 -20.97 1.47
CA ALA A 277 17.43 -20.62 1.50
C ALA A 277 17.85 -19.96 2.82
N ASP A 278 16.97 -19.15 3.42
CA ASP A 278 17.21 -18.50 4.71
C ASP A 278 17.11 -19.48 5.90
N ILE A 279 16.28 -20.53 5.80
CA ILE A 279 16.17 -21.55 6.84
C ILE A 279 17.35 -22.53 6.81
N ASP A 280 17.72 -22.99 5.62
CA ASP A 280 18.79 -23.97 5.42
C ASP A 280 19.63 -23.55 4.22
N ASN A 281 20.91 -23.26 4.47
CA ASN A 281 21.88 -22.86 3.45
C ASN A 281 21.98 -23.85 2.27
N LYS A 282 21.56 -25.12 2.45
CA LYS A 282 21.49 -26.10 1.36
C LYS A 282 20.45 -25.76 0.29
N PHE A 283 19.49 -24.90 0.60
CA PHE A 283 18.51 -24.40 -0.36
C PHE A 283 18.93 -23.07 -0.98
N ARG A 284 20.09 -22.51 -0.60
CA ARG A 284 20.64 -21.31 -1.24
C ARG A 284 20.83 -21.55 -2.73
N PHE A 285 20.38 -20.60 -3.52
CA PHE A 285 20.37 -20.71 -4.97
C PHE A 285 20.94 -19.44 -5.61
N GLU A 286 21.42 -19.61 -6.84
CA GLU A 286 21.87 -18.51 -7.69
C GLU A 286 21.03 -18.48 -8.97
N TYR A 287 20.80 -17.28 -9.46
CA TYR A 287 19.93 -17.06 -10.61
C TYR A 287 20.45 -15.94 -11.49
N ASN A 288 20.09 -16.01 -12.78
CA ASN A 288 20.33 -14.95 -13.75
C ASN A 288 18.99 -14.45 -14.29
N MET A 289 18.93 -13.18 -14.65
CA MET A 289 17.72 -12.60 -15.23
C MET A 289 17.66 -12.88 -16.73
N ARG A 290 16.59 -13.53 -17.19
CA ARG A 290 16.28 -13.79 -18.61
C ARG A 290 14.90 -13.21 -18.91
N ASN A 291 14.83 -12.23 -19.82
CA ASN A 291 13.59 -11.51 -20.17
C ASN A 291 12.83 -10.98 -18.93
N GLY A 292 13.57 -10.40 -17.97
CA GLY A 292 13.00 -9.86 -16.72
C GLY A 292 12.57 -10.90 -15.70
N LYS A 293 12.89 -12.19 -15.89
CA LYS A 293 12.50 -13.28 -14.98
C LYS A 293 13.71 -14.08 -14.48
N PRO A 294 13.70 -14.56 -13.23
CA PRO A 294 14.79 -15.34 -12.69
C PRO A 294 14.82 -16.74 -13.32
N TYR A 295 15.99 -17.10 -13.83
CA TYR A 295 16.38 -18.46 -14.22
C TYR A 295 17.37 -18.99 -13.19
N ILE A 296 16.96 -20.01 -12.44
CA ILE A 296 17.78 -20.63 -11.40
C ILE A 296 18.77 -21.57 -12.08
N TYR A 297 20.06 -21.36 -11.86
CA TYR A 297 21.13 -22.17 -12.46
C TYR A 297 22.01 -22.85 -11.41
N SER A 298 21.86 -22.50 -10.13
CA SER A 298 22.56 -23.15 -9.03
C SER A 298 21.67 -23.30 -7.83
N ILE A 299 21.76 -24.44 -7.14
CA ILE A 299 21.17 -24.67 -5.82
C ILE A 299 22.16 -25.49 -5.00
N SER A 300 22.34 -25.17 -3.71
CA SER A 300 23.30 -25.85 -2.83
C SER A 300 24.74 -25.80 -3.36
N GLU A 301 25.12 -24.72 -4.05
CA GLU A 301 26.43 -24.54 -4.70
C GLU A 301 26.70 -25.53 -5.87
N ILE A 302 25.69 -26.32 -6.26
CA ILE A 302 25.74 -27.18 -7.44
C ILE A 302 25.19 -26.40 -8.62
N GLN A 303 26.02 -26.08 -9.59
CA GLN A 303 25.63 -25.36 -10.80
C GLN A 303 25.17 -26.31 -11.91
N ASP A 304 24.36 -25.79 -12.83
CA ASP A 304 24.14 -26.38 -14.14
C ASP A 304 25.51 -26.67 -14.80
N ASP A 305 25.68 -27.87 -15.32
CA ASP A 305 26.92 -28.38 -15.91
C ASP A 305 26.64 -28.86 -17.34
N PRO A 306 26.91 -28.01 -18.35
CA PRO A 306 26.70 -28.36 -19.75
C PRO A 306 27.61 -29.48 -20.25
N GLU A 307 28.84 -29.63 -19.71
CA GLU A 307 29.80 -30.65 -20.15
C GLU A 307 29.32 -32.04 -19.75
N ASN A 308 28.79 -32.16 -18.52
CA ASN A 308 28.20 -33.39 -18.02
C ASN A 308 26.70 -33.54 -18.31
N VAL A 309 26.11 -32.56 -19.01
CA VAL A 309 24.69 -32.50 -19.39
C VAL A 309 23.75 -32.55 -18.16
N MET A 310 24.17 -31.99 -17.03
CA MET A 310 23.42 -32.01 -15.77
C MET A 310 22.82 -30.64 -15.49
N PHE A 311 21.50 -30.58 -15.27
CA PHE A 311 20.80 -29.31 -15.07
C PHE A 311 19.75 -29.41 -13.96
N TRP A 312 19.39 -28.25 -13.40
CA TRP A 312 18.28 -28.11 -12.47
C TRP A 312 16.93 -28.00 -13.19
N PHE A 313 16.01 -28.90 -12.86
CA PHE A 313 14.66 -28.91 -13.40
C PHE A 313 13.63 -28.79 -12.28
N LEU A 314 12.62 -27.93 -12.49
CA LEU A 314 11.50 -27.78 -11.56
C LEU A 314 10.35 -28.72 -11.91
N PHE A 315 9.79 -29.37 -10.89
CA PHE A 315 8.65 -30.26 -10.99
C PHE A 315 7.59 -29.97 -9.93
N THR A 316 6.37 -30.43 -10.19
CA THR A 316 5.28 -30.58 -9.22
C THR A 316 4.62 -31.93 -9.44
N TYR A 317 3.88 -32.43 -8.46
CA TYR A 317 2.95 -33.52 -8.67
C TYR A 317 1.66 -33.01 -9.34
N ASP A 318 1.11 -33.80 -10.26
CA ASP A 318 -0.23 -33.60 -10.80
C ASP A 318 -1.31 -34.30 -9.95
N SER A 319 -2.56 -34.21 -10.37
CA SER A 319 -3.71 -34.80 -9.67
C SER A 319 -3.68 -36.33 -9.61
N GLU A 320 -2.90 -36.98 -10.47
CA GLU A 320 -2.76 -38.44 -10.53
C GLU A 320 -1.53 -38.92 -9.74
N GLY A 321 -0.78 -37.99 -9.13
CA GLY A 321 0.44 -38.29 -8.37
C GLY A 321 1.66 -38.51 -9.26
N ALA A 322 1.59 -38.17 -10.55
CA ALA A 322 2.74 -38.22 -11.45
C ALA A 322 3.54 -36.91 -11.40
N LEU A 323 4.85 -37.03 -11.61
CA LEU A 323 5.76 -35.89 -11.57
C LEU A 323 5.71 -35.13 -12.91
N LYS A 324 5.28 -33.87 -12.87
CA LYS A 324 5.13 -33.00 -14.04
C LYS A 324 6.17 -31.88 -14.03
N SER A 325 6.89 -31.74 -15.16
CA SER A 325 7.88 -30.66 -15.31
C SER A 325 7.22 -29.29 -15.45
N ILE A 326 7.83 -28.27 -14.85
CA ILE A 326 7.44 -26.88 -14.94
C ILE A 326 8.50 -26.13 -15.73
N LYS A 327 8.13 -25.62 -16.91
CA LYS A 327 9.02 -24.84 -17.79
C LYS A 327 8.95 -23.32 -17.56
N LYS A 328 8.08 -22.87 -16.65
CA LYS A 328 7.93 -21.45 -16.30
C LYS A 328 8.95 -21.05 -15.25
N SER A 329 9.28 -19.76 -15.19
CA SER A 329 10.10 -19.23 -14.10
C SER A 329 9.41 -19.48 -12.75
N PRO A 330 10.14 -19.81 -11.68
CA PRO A 330 9.58 -19.90 -10.32
C PRO A 330 8.79 -18.65 -9.89
N ALA A 331 9.10 -17.48 -10.46
CA ALA A 331 8.39 -16.23 -10.19
C ALA A 331 6.94 -16.23 -10.74
N ASP A 332 6.66 -17.01 -11.80
CA ASP A 332 5.33 -17.11 -12.41
C ASP A 332 4.47 -18.25 -11.82
N VAL A 333 5.06 -19.09 -10.97
CA VAL A 333 4.40 -20.27 -10.40
C VAL A 333 3.81 -19.86 -9.05
N LYS A 334 2.52 -20.13 -8.84
CA LYS A 334 1.83 -19.86 -7.57
C LYS A 334 1.42 -21.17 -6.91
N PRO A 335 2.03 -21.54 -5.78
CA PRO A 335 1.68 -22.73 -5.01
C PRO A 335 0.25 -22.71 -4.47
N THR A 336 -0.44 -23.84 -4.56
CA THR A 336 -1.66 -24.12 -3.80
C THR A 336 -1.34 -24.77 -2.45
N ASP A 337 -2.32 -24.83 -1.55
CA ASP A 337 -2.14 -25.48 -0.26
C ASP A 337 -1.77 -26.96 -0.43
N LYS A 338 -0.80 -27.42 0.36
CA LYS A 338 -0.23 -28.77 0.38
C LYS A 338 0.44 -29.21 -0.93
N GLN A 339 0.74 -28.27 -1.82
CA GLN A 339 1.43 -28.59 -3.06
C GLN A 339 2.90 -28.93 -2.79
N HIS A 340 3.43 -29.88 -3.55
CA HIS A 340 4.81 -30.33 -3.45
C HIS A 340 5.57 -30.01 -4.73
N PHE A 341 6.63 -29.21 -4.57
CA PHE A 341 7.57 -28.86 -5.63
C PHE A 341 8.91 -29.54 -5.41
N VAL A 342 9.55 -29.89 -6.52
CA VAL A 342 10.85 -30.54 -6.52
C VAL A 342 11.77 -29.85 -7.50
N PHE A 343 12.92 -29.38 -7.03
CA PHE A 343 14.05 -29.09 -7.90
C PHE A 343 14.92 -30.34 -7.99
N TRP A 344 15.12 -30.84 -9.20
CA TRP A 344 15.87 -32.07 -9.46
C TRP A 344 17.05 -31.80 -10.37
N TYR A 345 18.26 -32.00 -9.83
CA TYR A 345 19.51 -31.98 -10.58
C TYR A 345 19.74 -33.34 -11.22
N LYS A 346 19.56 -33.40 -12.54
CA LYS A 346 19.66 -34.64 -13.31
C LYS A 346 20.12 -34.38 -14.74
N CYS A 347 20.39 -35.46 -15.46
CA CYS A 347 20.76 -35.40 -16.86
C CYS A 347 19.62 -34.79 -17.69
N GLY A 348 19.96 -33.79 -18.50
CA GLY A 348 19.07 -33.19 -19.47
C GLY A 348 18.84 -34.15 -20.62
N SER A 349 17.65 -34.77 -20.67
CA SER A 349 17.25 -35.55 -21.85
C SER A 349 16.92 -34.58 -22.98
N TRP A 350 17.82 -34.43 -23.95
CA TRP A 350 17.53 -33.81 -25.25
C TRP A 350 16.73 -34.78 -26.12
N THR A 351 15.51 -35.10 -25.72
CA THR A 351 14.54 -35.78 -26.56
C THR A 351 13.26 -34.97 -26.54
N GLN A 352 12.91 -34.46 -27.71
CA GLN A 352 11.76 -33.60 -28.03
C GLN A 352 10.43 -34.13 -27.49
#